data_AF-A0A8S3FSJ6-F1
#
_entry.id   AF-A0A8S3FSJ6-F1
#
_cell.length_a   1.000
_cell.length_b   1.000
_cell.length_c   1.000
_cell.angle_alpha   90.00
_cell.angle_beta   90.00
_cell.angle_gamma   90.00
#
_symmetry.space_group_name_H-M   'P 1'
#
loop_
_entity.id
_entity.type
_entity.pdbx_description
1 polymer ?
#
loop_
_entity_poly.entity_id
_entity_poly.type
_entity_poly.pdbx_seq_one_letter_code
_entity_poly.pdbx_strand_id
1 'polypeptide(L)'
;MHIKRCLVERYKATDSSPADYFEFVIDPKSFAKTVENMFHVSFLIKEGFVNLFQDEVNLPALEPTDKALNRTPMSASQTENSPERANQMIMSITMDEWEARILLLL
;
A
#
# COMPACT_ATOMS: atom_id res chain seq x y z
N MET A 1 0.62 15.81 -0.71
CA MET A 1 0.18 14.47 -0.24
C MET A 1 -1.04 14.00 -1.05
N HIS A 2 -0.83 13.36 -2.20
CA HIS A 2 -1.93 12.81 -3.01
C HIS A 2 -2.09 11.29 -2.87
N ILE A 3 -1.06 10.59 -2.36
CA ILE A 3 -1.00 9.12 -2.28
C ILE A 3 -2.19 8.50 -1.54
N LYS A 4 -2.53 9.01 -0.34
CA LYS A 4 -3.71 8.53 0.40
C LYS A 4 -5.00 8.64 -0.42
N ARG A 5 -5.22 9.80 -1.07
CA ARG A 5 -6.41 10.03 -1.89
C ARG A 5 -6.44 9.07 -3.08
N CYS A 6 -5.33 8.92 -3.79
CA CYS A 6 -5.19 8.01 -4.92
C CYS A 6 -5.49 6.56 -4.53
N LEU A 7 -4.98 6.09 -3.38
CA LEU A 7 -5.27 4.73 -2.90
C LEU A 7 -6.76 4.56 -2.60
N VAL A 8 -7.38 5.51 -1.89
CA VAL A 8 -8.80 5.45 -1.54
C VAL A 8 -9.70 5.48 -2.78
N GLU A 9 -9.39 6.34 -3.75
CA GLU A 9 -10.12 6.43 -5.02
C GLU A 9 -9.99 5.13 -5.83
N ARG A 10 -8.77 4.60 -5.95
CA ARG A 10 -8.50 3.30 -6.61
C ARG A 10 -9.27 2.17 -5.94
N TYR A 11 -9.20 2.07 -4.62
CA TYR A 11 -9.88 1.03 -3.83
C TYR A 11 -11.40 1.07 -4.03
N LYS A 12 -12.00 2.26 -4.01
CA LYS A 12 -13.44 2.43 -4.29
C LYS A 12 -13.81 2.10 -5.73
N ALA A 13 -12.95 2.42 -6.69
CA ALA A 13 -13.19 2.15 -8.11
C ALA A 13 -13.08 0.66 -8.46
N THR A 14 -12.38 -0.14 -7.66
CA THR A 14 -12.18 -1.58 -7.89
C THR A 14 -12.88 -2.45 -6.86
N ASP A 15 -14.09 -2.07 -6.48
CA ASP A 15 -14.95 -2.84 -5.58
C ASP A 15 -14.26 -3.29 -4.28
N SER A 16 -13.50 -2.38 -3.67
CA SER A 16 -12.73 -2.64 -2.44
C SER A 16 -11.64 -3.72 -2.60
N SER A 17 -11.07 -3.86 -3.80
CA SER A 17 -9.91 -4.71 -4.06
C SER A 17 -8.60 -4.03 -3.61
N PRO A 18 -7.74 -4.71 -2.83
CA PRO A 18 -6.39 -4.24 -2.47
C PRO A 18 -5.53 -3.94 -3.71
N ALA A 19 -4.59 -3.01 -3.57
CA ALA A 19 -3.63 -2.68 -4.63
C ALA A 19 -2.30 -3.43 -4.40
N ASP A 20 -1.68 -3.95 -5.46
CA ASP A 20 -0.28 -4.39 -5.39
C ASP A 20 0.61 -3.20 -4.99
N TYR A 21 1.53 -3.44 -4.05
CA TYR A 21 2.39 -2.40 -3.51
C TYR A 21 3.28 -1.78 -4.58
N PHE A 22 3.95 -2.60 -5.40
CA PHE A 22 4.91 -2.12 -6.38
C PHE A 22 4.21 -1.37 -7.51
N GLU A 23 3.09 -1.92 -8.03
CA GLU A 23 2.28 -1.23 -9.03
C GLU A 23 1.81 0.14 -8.53
N PHE A 24 1.49 0.24 -7.24
CA PHE A 24 0.99 1.48 -6.65
C PHE A 24 2.08 2.53 -6.42
N VAL A 25 3.28 2.14 -5.98
CA VAL A 25 4.36 3.11 -5.69
C VAL A 25 5.20 3.50 -6.90
N ILE A 26 5.22 2.69 -7.96
CA ILE A 26 6.04 2.94 -9.16
C ILE A 26 5.52 4.15 -9.94
N ASP A 27 6.39 5.15 -10.09
CA ASP A 27 6.26 6.19 -11.11
C ASP A 27 7.10 5.76 -12.33
N PRO A 28 6.48 5.53 -13.51
CA PRO A 28 7.19 4.99 -14.67
C PRO A 28 8.10 6.01 -15.36
N LYS A 29 8.10 7.26 -14.90
CA LYS A 29 8.89 8.36 -15.47
C LYS A 29 9.98 8.85 -14.51
N SER A 30 9.97 8.40 -13.25
CA SER A 30 10.94 8.86 -12.26
C SER A 30 11.12 7.85 -11.12
N PHE A 31 12.32 7.28 -11.04
CA PHE A 31 12.73 6.48 -9.88
C PHE A 31 12.69 7.29 -8.58
N ALA A 32 13.14 8.54 -8.60
CA ALA A 32 13.11 9.40 -7.41
C ALA A 32 11.69 9.59 -6.85
N LYS A 33 10.68 9.73 -7.73
CA LYS A 33 9.28 9.76 -7.31
C LYS A 33 8.78 8.40 -6.82
N THR A 34 9.27 7.30 -7.39
CA THR A 34 8.98 5.95 -6.86
C THR A 34 9.46 5.83 -5.41
N VAL A 35 10.69 6.25 -5.14
CA VAL A 35 11.24 6.30 -3.77
C VAL A 35 10.41 7.24 -2.88
N GLU A 36 10.03 8.41 -3.37
CA GLU A 36 9.15 9.34 -2.64
C GLU A 36 7.79 8.69 -2.29
N ASN A 37 7.17 7.98 -3.23
CA ASN A 37 5.91 7.27 -3.03
C ASN A 37 6.06 6.17 -1.97
N MET A 38 7.16 5.40 -2.00
CA MET A 38 7.47 4.39 -0.97
C MET A 38 7.57 5.03 0.41
N PHE A 39 8.25 6.18 0.54
CA PHE A 39 8.31 6.92 1.80
C PHE A 39 6.92 7.38 2.27
N HIS A 40 6.11 7.96 1.38
CA HIS A 40 4.74 8.37 1.73
C HIS A 40 3.90 7.19 2.21
N VAL A 41 3.94 6.05 1.51
CA VAL A 41 3.22 4.84 1.93
C VAL A 41 3.70 4.37 3.30
N SER A 42 5.02 4.39 3.57
CA SER A 42 5.55 4.02 4.89
C SER A 42 4.98 4.87 6.03
N PHE A 43 4.82 6.19 5.82
CA PHE A 43 4.20 7.07 6.79
C PHE A 43 2.71 6.78 6.97
N LEU A 44 1.99 6.51 5.87
CA LEU A 44 0.56 6.15 5.94
C LEU A 44 0.32 4.83 6.69
N ILE A 45 1.21 3.85 6.55
CA ILE A 45 1.19 2.61 7.33
C ILE A 45 1.45 2.92 8.80
N LYS A 46 2.52 3.66 9.11
CA LYS A 46 2.86 4.07 10.48
C LYS A 46 1.74 4.84 11.17
N GLU A 47 1.02 5.69 10.45
CA GLU A 47 -0.10 6.50 10.96
C GLU A 47 -1.43 5.72 11.02
N GLY A 48 -1.44 4.44 10.61
CA GLY A 48 -2.62 3.58 10.62
C GLY A 48 -3.69 4.00 9.61
N PHE A 49 -3.32 4.64 8.50
CA PHE A 49 -4.23 4.93 7.39
C PHE A 49 -4.26 3.80 6.36
N VAL A 50 -3.17 3.03 6.24
CA VAL A 50 -3.04 1.97 5.24
C VAL A 50 -2.57 0.68 5.92
N ASN A 51 -3.19 -0.44 5.58
CA ASN A 51 -2.69 -1.76 5.93
C ASN A 51 -1.76 -2.27 4.83
N LEU A 52 -0.69 -2.95 5.24
CA LEU A 52 0.23 -3.70 4.37
C LEU A 52 0.21 -5.16 4.79
N PHE A 53 -0.04 -6.06 3.85
CA PHE A 53 -0.10 -7.51 4.08
C PHE A 53 0.36 -8.28 2.84
N GLN A 54 0.49 -9.60 2.97
CA GLN A 54 0.72 -10.49 1.84
C GLN A 54 -0.61 -11.01 1.32
N ASP A 55 -0.85 -10.87 0.02
CA ASP A 55 -2.04 -11.42 -0.63
C ASP A 55 -1.99 -12.96 -0.79
N GLU A 56 -2.96 -13.52 -1.50
CA GLU A 56 -3.07 -14.97 -1.74
C GLU A 56 -1.88 -15.56 -2.51
N VAL A 57 -1.13 -14.73 -3.24
CA VAL A 57 0.07 -15.14 -4.00
C VAL A 57 1.37 -14.70 -3.31
N ASN A 58 1.29 -14.31 -2.02
CA ASN A 58 2.40 -13.85 -1.18
C ASN A 58 3.07 -12.54 -1.63
N LEU A 59 2.38 -11.72 -2.45
CA LEU A 59 2.85 -10.41 -2.86
C LEU A 59 2.38 -9.31 -1.89
N PRO A 60 3.18 -8.24 -1.70
CA PRO A 60 2.81 -7.13 -0.83
C PRO A 60 1.60 -6.37 -1.40
N ALA A 61 0.54 -6.25 -0.62
CA ALA A 61 -0.69 -5.57 -0.99
C ALA A 61 -1.06 -4.46 0.00
N LEU A 62 -1.68 -3.40 -0.52
CA LEU A 62 -2.10 -2.20 0.20
C LEU A 62 -3.62 -2.06 0.17
N GLU A 63 -4.21 -1.78 1.33
CA GLU A 63 -5.61 -1.38 1.43
C GLU A 63 -5.78 -0.20 2.41
N PRO A 64 -6.74 0.71 2.16
CA PRO A 64 -7.07 1.77 3.10
C PRO A 64 -7.83 1.20 4.31
N THR A 65 -7.43 1.60 5.50
CA THR A 65 -8.14 1.28 6.75
C THR A 65 -9.48 2.01 6.86
N ASP A 66 -10.34 1.59 7.79
CA ASP A 66 -11.57 2.34 8.14
C ASP A 66 -11.29 3.81 8.50
N LYS A 67 -10.15 4.06 9.17
CA LYS A 67 -9.66 5.42 9.47
C LYS A 67 -9.40 6.24 8.20
N ALA A 68 -8.84 5.63 7.15
CA ALA A 68 -8.65 6.32 5.87
C ALA A 68 -9.96 6.51 5.09
N LEU A 69 -10.94 5.63 5.29
CA LEU A 69 -12.24 5.66 4.64
C LEU A 69 -13.28 6.50 5.39
N ASN A 70 -12.94 7.03 6.57
CA ASN A 70 -13.86 7.72 7.49
C ASN A 70 -15.09 6.85 7.84
N ARG A 71 -14.90 5.54 7.99
CA ARG A 71 -15.96 4.61 8.38
C ARG A 71 -15.95 4.45 9.90
N THR A 72 -17.14 4.31 10.48
CA THR A 72 -17.25 3.90 11.89
C THR A 72 -16.70 2.48 12.01
N PRO A 73 -15.78 2.20 12.95
CA PRO A 73 -15.27 0.84 13.13
C PRO A 73 -16.46 -0.10 13.39
N MET A 74 -16.70 -1.01 12.45
CA MET A 74 -17.84 -1.89 12.48
C MET A 74 -17.52 -3.01 13.47
N SER A 75 -17.88 -2.81 14.74
CA SER A 75 -17.78 -3.77 15.87
C SER A 75 -16.59 -4.73 15.81
N ALA A 76 -15.55 -4.41 16.60
CA ALA A 76 -14.40 -5.24 16.89
C ALA A 76 -14.75 -6.74 17.02
N SER A 77 -14.65 -7.47 15.92
CA SER A 77 -14.69 -8.92 15.89
C SER A 77 -13.42 -9.36 15.17
N GLN A 78 -12.40 -9.58 16.02
CA GLN A 78 -11.08 -10.16 15.71
C GLN A 78 -10.18 -9.13 15.00
N THR A 79 -9.28 -8.41 15.68
CA THR A 79 -8.06 -8.97 16.29
C THR A 79 -7.40 -7.94 17.22
N GLU A 80 -8.04 -7.55 18.33
CA GLU A 80 -7.42 -6.64 19.34
C GLU A 80 -6.58 -7.37 20.41
N ASN A 81 -6.30 -8.67 20.25
CA ASN A 81 -5.54 -9.47 21.22
C ASN A 81 -4.52 -10.41 20.56
N SER A 82 -3.79 -9.93 19.57
CA SER A 82 -2.49 -10.51 19.23
C SER A 82 -1.45 -9.44 19.51
N PRO A 83 -0.29 -9.76 20.12
CA PRO A 83 0.78 -8.78 20.30
C PRO A 83 0.97 -8.13 18.93
N GLU A 84 0.92 -6.80 18.86
CA GLU A 84 1.09 -6.03 17.63
C GLU A 84 2.21 -6.68 16.84
N ARG A 85 1.84 -7.57 15.90
CA ARG A 85 2.79 -8.10 14.96
C ARG A 85 2.95 -6.90 14.07
N ALA A 86 3.91 -6.06 14.43
CA ALA A 86 4.50 -5.11 13.53
C ALA A 86 5.00 -5.99 12.38
N ASN A 87 4.13 -6.22 11.40
CA ASN A 87 4.45 -6.89 10.16
C ASN A 87 5.39 -5.93 9.44
N GLN A 88 6.64 -5.94 9.89
CA GLN A 88 7.71 -5.15 9.33
C GLN A 88 8.11 -5.87 8.05
N MET A 89 7.70 -5.28 6.94
CA MET A 89 8.09 -5.73 5.62
C MET A 89 9.22 -4.83 5.13
N ILE A 90 10.35 -5.44 4.79
CA ILE A 90 11.46 -4.74 4.15
C ILE A 90 11.29 -4.92 2.65
N MET A 91 11.08 -3.82 1.95
CA MET A 91 10.95 -3.78 0.49
C MET A 91 12.17 -3.05 -0.07
N SER A 92 12.80 -3.65 -1.08
CA SER A 92 13.92 -3.08 -1.81
C SER A 92 13.60 -3.00 -3.29
N ILE A 93 14.12 -1.97 -3.94
CA ILE A 93 14.06 -1.82 -5.39
C ILE A 93 15.32 -1.10 -5.87
N THR A 94 15.97 -1.67 -6.86
CA THR A 94 17.10 -1.06 -7.58
C THR A 94 16.59 -0.28 -8.80
N MET A 95 17.45 0.56 -9.40
CA MET A 95 17.13 1.24 -10.65
C MET A 95 16.76 0.25 -11.76
N ASP A 96 17.54 -0.83 -11.91
CA ASP A 96 17.33 -1.85 -12.93
C ASP A 96 16.01 -2.60 -12.73
N GLU A 97 15.66 -2.94 -11.48
CA GLU A 97 14.37 -3.56 -11.15
C GLU A 97 13.19 -2.61 -11.40
N TRP A 98 13.37 -1.31 -11.13
CA TRP A 98 12.37 -0.28 -11.46
C TRP A 98 12.15 -0.17 -12.96
N GLU A 99 13.22 -0.10 -13.76
CA GLU A 99 13.13 -0.09 -15.23
C GLU A 99 12.46 -1.34 -15.78
N ALA A 100 12.84 -2.52 -15.27
CA ALA A 100 12.23 -3.79 -15.66
C ALA A 100 10.72 -3.83 -15.35
N ARG A 101 10.30 -3.28 -14.21
CA ARG A 101 8.87 -3.20 -13.84
C ARG A 101 8.08 -2.23 -14.70
N ILE A 102 8.69 -1.19 -15.26
CA ILE A 102 8.00 -0.33 -16.24
C ILE A 102 7.63 -1.11 -17.50
N LEU A 103 8.53 -1.98 -17.96
CA LEU A 103 8.29 -2.81 -19.14
C LEU A 103 7.19 -3.86 -18.92
N LEU A 104 6.94 -4.27 -17.68
CA LEU A 104 5.86 -5.19 -17.32
C LEU A 104 4.48 -4.52 -17.19
N LEU A 105 4.45 -3.19 -17.09
CA LEU A 105 3.22 -2.39 -16.96
C LEU A 105 2.73 -1.81 -18.31
N LEU A 106 3.43 -2.11 -19.42
CA LEU A 106 3.11 -1.72 -20.80
C LEU A 106 2.61 -2.92 -21.60
#